data_AF-A0A3N5NIC6-F1
#
_entry.id   AF-A0A3N5NIC6-F1
#
_cell.length_a   1.000
_cell.length_b   1.000
_cell.length_c   1.000
_cell.angle_alpha   90.00
_cell.angle_beta   90.00
_cell.angle_gamma   90.00
#
_symmetry.space_group_name_H-M   'P 1'
#
loop_
_entity.id
_entity.type
_entity.pdbx_description
1 polymer ?
#
loop_
_entity_poly.entity_id
_entity_poly.type
_entity_poly.pdbx_seq_one_letter_code
_entity_poly.pdbx_strand_id
1 'polypeptide(L)'
;MLADPRQLGYAQLDTFHLISGQLRAQSALTIVRQDDVRQCLYAVTRNEQLTNWGELTANAQRLRFILPAAESGSGDTFQFLRSIDPNGLGRVQQPRHTPSIESAIREGLSAHDTVSLFVAFPDPDSAHFALIKVLGGHVVPVIDRAILRHEAAGRKIYFAQETQVENPQWISSGRKIVTACTPMLVFTGSGDNVDQEGRTDHEDLIRSLAALNARTLLPQEGLFSTLWKRTKELSASGTEKLLQATEQAREKARPYTDKAMETAKETAEQAKQATERA
;
A
#
# COMPACT_ATOMS: atom_id res chain seq x y z
N MET A 1 9.64 4.66 16.96
CA MET A 1 10.93 3.96 17.17
C MET A 1 10.82 3.20 18.49
N LEU A 2 11.49 2.06 18.63
CA LEU A 2 11.41 1.26 19.87
C LEU A 2 11.99 2.07 21.03
N ALA A 3 11.30 2.09 22.17
CA ALA A 3 11.79 2.79 23.36
C ALA A 3 12.95 2.02 24.01
N ASP A 4 12.95 0.69 23.84
CA ASP A 4 14.01 -0.21 24.28
C ASP A 4 14.41 -1.11 23.09
N PRO A 5 15.72 -1.23 22.75
CA PRO A 5 16.20 -2.05 21.64
C PRO A 5 15.86 -3.54 21.76
N ARG A 6 15.50 -4.02 22.96
CA ARG A 6 15.05 -5.39 23.23
C ARG A 6 13.57 -5.63 22.92
N GLN A 7 12.81 -4.57 22.65
CA GLN A 7 11.40 -4.69 22.29
C GLN A 7 11.21 -5.20 20.86
N LEU A 8 10.22 -6.06 20.67
CA LEU A 8 9.76 -6.45 19.35
C LEU A 8 8.80 -5.40 18.78
N GLY A 9 9.09 -4.96 17.57
CA GLY A 9 8.19 -4.18 16.74
C GLY A 9 7.55 -5.04 15.65
N TYR A 10 6.37 -4.62 15.20
CA TYR A 10 5.64 -5.22 14.09
C TYR A 10 5.25 -4.14 13.09
N ALA A 11 5.56 -4.35 11.81
CA ALA A 11 5.33 -3.34 10.77
C ALA A 11 5.14 -3.98 9.39
N GLN A 12 4.60 -3.22 8.45
CA GLN A 12 4.72 -3.52 7.02
C GLN A 12 6.17 -3.27 6.55
N LEU A 13 6.65 -4.07 5.59
CA LEU A 13 8.00 -3.96 5.06
C LEU A 13 8.27 -2.64 4.33
N ASP A 14 7.30 -2.14 3.57
CA ASP A 14 7.38 -0.83 2.91
C ASP A 14 7.57 0.32 3.91
N THR A 15 6.75 0.34 4.96
CA THR A 15 6.74 1.33 6.03
C THR A 15 8.01 1.26 6.86
N PHE A 16 8.46 0.04 7.19
CA PHE A 16 9.74 -0.17 7.86
C PHE A 16 10.90 0.43 7.07
N HIS A 17 10.95 0.21 5.76
CA HIS A 17 11.99 0.77 4.90
C HIS A 17 11.91 2.29 4.78
N LEU A 18 10.70 2.85 4.65
CA LEU A 18 10.51 4.30 4.62
C LEU A 18 11.01 4.96 5.91
N ILE A 19 10.52 4.50 7.06
CA ILE A 19 10.80 5.11 8.36
C ILE A 19 12.26 4.90 8.76
N SER A 20 12.80 3.69 8.61
CA SER A 20 14.23 3.43 8.90
C SER A 20 15.15 4.24 7.98
N GLY A 21 14.72 4.47 6.73
CA GLY A 21 15.28 5.41 5.77
C GLY A 21 15.41 6.82 6.32
N GLN A 22 14.27 7.41 6.67
CA GLN A 22 14.15 8.79 7.16
C GLN A 22 14.92 9.01 8.46
N LEU A 23 14.91 8.03 9.36
CA LEU A 23 15.57 8.09 10.66
C LEU A 23 17.05 7.67 10.62
N ARG A 24 17.57 7.25 9.46
CA ARG A 24 18.92 6.68 9.31
C ARG A 24 19.19 5.53 10.30
N ALA A 25 18.17 4.73 10.56
CA ALA A 25 18.14 3.70 11.59
C ALA A 25 18.36 2.28 11.04
N GLN A 26 18.80 2.13 9.79
CA GLN A 26 18.89 0.82 9.13
C GLN A 26 19.89 -0.11 9.82
N SER A 27 21.01 0.42 10.34
CA SER A 27 21.97 -0.36 11.14
C SER A 27 21.53 -0.54 12.60
N ALA A 28 20.59 0.28 13.07
CA ALA A 28 20.11 0.25 14.44
C ALA A 28 18.99 -0.78 14.67
N LEU A 29 18.44 -1.37 13.60
CA LEU A 29 17.32 -2.30 13.62
C LEU A 29 17.68 -3.61 12.94
N THR A 30 17.12 -4.70 13.43
CA THR A 30 17.27 -6.04 12.89
C THR A 30 15.90 -6.62 12.59
N ILE A 31 15.70 -7.08 11.35
CA ILE A 31 14.51 -7.85 10.99
C ILE A 31 14.71 -9.26 11.54
N VAL A 32 13.80 -9.67 12.42
CA VAL A 32 13.80 -11.01 13.04
C VAL A 32 13.05 -12.01 12.16
N ARG A 33 11.92 -11.59 11.58
CA ARG A 33 11.05 -12.43 10.73
C ARG A 33 10.33 -11.64 9.64
N GLN A 34 9.95 -12.31 8.55
CA GLN A 34 9.29 -11.71 7.38
C GLN A 34 8.37 -12.70 6.62
N ASP A 35 8.08 -13.86 7.19
CA ASP A 35 7.59 -15.06 6.50
C ASP A 35 6.08 -15.34 6.68
N ASP A 36 5.38 -14.56 7.50
CA ASP A 36 4.13 -15.04 8.10
C ASP A 36 2.85 -14.54 7.41
N VAL A 37 2.79 -13.29 6.95
CA VAL A 37 1.58 -12.71 6.34
C VAL A 37 1.90 -11.49 5.48
N ARG A 38 1.01 -11.19 4.52
CA ARG A 38 1.09 -9.99 3.69
C ARG A 38 -0.18 -9.17 3.82
N GLN A 39 -0.04 -7.86 3.88
CA GLN A 39 -1.15 -6.94 3.66
C GLN A 39 -1.11 -6.44 2.22
N CYS A 40 -2.27 -6.24 1.64
CA CYS A 40 -2.45 -5.89 0.25
C CYS A 40 -2.89 -4.44 0.10
N LEU A 41 -2.50 -3.84 -1.01
CA LEU A 41 -2.86 -2.48 -1.37
C LEU A 41 -4.26 -2.46 -1.99
N TYR A 42 -5.11 -1.55 -1.53
CA TYR A 42 -6.45 -1.35 -2.07
C TYR A 42 -6.68 0.13 -2.38
N ALA A 43 -7.11 0.40 -3.61
CA ALA A 43 -7.66 1.68 -4.00
C ALA A 43 -9.14 1.51 -4.30
N VAL A 44 -9.99 2.36 -3.75
CA VAL A 44 -11.44 2.22 -3.83
C VAL A 44 -12.07 3.56 -4.21
N THR A 45 -12.98 3.54 -5.16
CA THR A 45 -13.62 4.74 -5.71
C THR A 45 -15.05 4.43 -6.18
N ARG A 46 -15.88 5.46 -6.38
CA ARG A 46 -17.14 5.34 -7.13
C ARG A 46 -16.96 5.45 -8.65
N ASN A 47 -15.78 5.87 -9.11
CA ASN A 47 -15.52 6.03 -10.52
C ASN A 47 -15.13 4.72 -11.19
N GLU A 48 -16.10 4.04 -11.80
CA GLU A 48 -15.89 2.80 -12.53
C GLU A 48 -15.05 2.96 -13.81
N GLN A 49 -14.79 4.19 -14.26
CA GLN A 49 -13.89 4.45 -15.38
C GLN A 49 -12.41 4.31 -15.00
N LEU A 50 -12.08 4.30 -13.69
CA LEU A 50 -10.74 4.05 -13.20
C LEU A 50 -10.55 2.54 -13.01
N THR A 51 -10.18 1.83 -14.07
CA THR A 51 -10.15 0.36 -14.09
C THR A 51 -8.81 -0.22 -13.63
N ASN A 52 -7.74 0.58 -13.68
CA ASN A 52 -6.39 0.13 -13.35
C ASN A 52 -5.54 1.25 -12.73
N TRP A 53 -4.42 0.85 -12.12
CA TRP A 53 -3.51 1.77 -11.45
C TRP A 53 -2.91 2.85 -12.36
N GLY A 54 -2.68 2.53 -13.64
CA GLY A 54 -2.16 3.47 -14.63
C GLY A 54 -3.10 4.64 -14.86
N GLU A 55 -4.39 4.37 -15.03
CA GLU A 55 -5.44 5.40 -15.18
C GLU A 55 -5.57 6.26 -13.93
N LEU A 56 -5.58 5.62 -12.76
CA LEU A 56 -5.68 6.30 -11.47
C LEU A 56 -4.49 7.24 -11.25
N THR A 57 -3.26 6.76 -11.44
CA THR A 57 -2.05 7.56 -11.21
C THR A 57 -1.84 8.65 -12.25
N ALA A 58 -2.24 8.43 -13.51
CA ALA A 58 -2.21 9.48 -14.52
C ALA A 58 -3.19 10.62 -14.19
N ASN A 59 -4.32 10.32 -13.57
CA ASN A 59 -5.31 11.30 -13.15
C ASN A 59 -5.11 11.81 -11.72
N ALA A 60 -4.03 11.42 -11.03
CA ALA A 60 -3.87 11.64 -9.58
C ALA A 60 -3.99 13.11 -9.14
N GLN A 61 -3.61 14.07 -9.98
CA GLN A 61 -3.75 15.51 -9.69
C GLN A 61 -5.20 16.00 -9.66
N ARG A 62 -6.11 15.29 -10.33
CA ARG A 62 -7.55 15.62 -10.39
C ARG A 62 -8.37 14.81 -9.40
N LEU A 63 -7.75 13.85 -8.74
CA LEU A 63 -8.39 12.98 -7.77
C LEU A 63 -8.07 13.45 -6.35
N ARG A 64 -9.07 13.42 -5.49
CA ARG A 64 -8.94 13.69 -4.06
C ARG A 64 -8.70 12.37 -3.34
N PHE A 65 -7.47 12.19 -2.87
CA PHE A 65 -7.10 11.01 -2.09
C PHE A 65 -7.53 11.16 -0.64
N ILE A 66 -8.31 10.19 -0.18
CA ILE A 66 -8.83 10.09 1.19
C ILE A 66 -8.15 8.91 1.87
N LEU A 67 -7.27 9.20 2.81
CA LEU A 67 -6.44 8.21 3.48
C LEU A 67 -6.90 8.00 4.93
N PRO A 68 -6.54 6.86 5.54
CA PRO A 68 -6.57 6.71 6.98
C PRO A 68 -5.60 7.69 7.66
N ALA A 69 -5.47 7.62 8.99
CA ALA A 69 -4.63 8.52 9.77
C ALA A 69 -3.20 8.62 9.21
N ALA A 70 -2.59 9.81 9.27
CA ALA A 70 -1.31 10.07 8.61
C ALA A 70 -0.17 9.20 9.17
N GLU A 71 -0.24 8.92 10.47
CA GLU A 71 0.66 8.08 11.26
C GLU A 71 0.32 6.58 11.21
N SER A 72 -0.66 6.18 10.39
CA SER A 72 -0.99 4.77 10.19
C SER A 72 -0.11 4.14 9.12
N GLY A 73 0.03 2.81 9.14
CA GLY A 73 0.74 2.09 8.08
C GLY A 73 0.18 2.35 6.67
N SER A 74 -1.13 2.66 6.52
CA SER A 74 -1.68 3.08 5.23
C SER A 74 -1.22 4.47 4.79
N GLY A 75 -1.06 5.39 5.75
CA GLY A 75 -0.50 6.72 5.52
C GLY A 75 0.96 6.63 5.09
N ASP A 76 1.76 5.85 5.81
CA ASP A 76 3.17 5.61 5.48
C ASP A 76 3.34 4.89 4.15
N THR A 77 2.57 3.84 3.88
CA THR A 77 2.54 3.18 2.57
C THR A 77 2.21 4.16 1.45
N PHE A 78 1.24 5.06 1.64
CA PHE A 78 0.94 6.08 0.62
C PHE A 78 2.15 7.00 0.36
N GLN A 79 2.85 7.44 1.40
CA GLN A 79 4.07 8.24 1.22
C GLN A 79 5.19 7.44 0.54
N PHE A 80 5.34 6.17 0.88
CA PHE A 80 6.27 5.28 0.20
C PHE A 80 5.93 5.19 -1.31
N LEU A 81 4.67 4.92 -1.65
CA LEU A 81 4.20 4.85 -3.04
C LEU A 81 4.43 6.16 -3.81
N ARG A 82 4.26 7.32 -3.15
CA ARG A 82 4.59 8.63 -3.75
C ARG A 82 6.07 8.78 -4.05
N SER A 83 6.93 8.28 -3.18
CA SER A 83 8.38 8.40 -3.34
C SER A 83 8.91 7.58 -4.52
N ILE A 84 8.27 6.45 -4.83
CA ILE A 84 8.65 5.55 -5.93
C ILE A 84 7.94 5.86 -7.25
N ASP A 85 6.92 6.73 -7.23
CA ASP A 85 6.16 7.16 -8.43
C ASP A 85 6.00 8.70 -8.48
N PRO A 86 7.11 9.47 -8.57
CA PRO A 86 7.08 10.93 -8.49
C PRO A 86 6.24 11.59 -9.60
N ASN A 87 6.13 10.93 -10.77
CA ASN A 87 5.37 11.42 -11.92
C ASN A 87 3.92 10.91 -11.98
N GLY A 88 3.52 10.02 -11.08
CA GLY A 88 2.14 9.58 -10.92
C GLY A 88 1.63 10.03 -9.56
N LEU A 89 1.61 9.12 -8.58
CA LEU A 89 1.09 9.40 -7.25
C LEU A 89 1.83 10.54 -6.52
N GLY A 90 3.12 10.75 -6.82
CA GLY A 90 3.91 11.87 -6.28
C GLY A 90 3.28 13.25 -6.55
N ARG A 91 2.48 13.36 -7.61
CA ARG A 91 1.78 14.60 -8.00
C ARG A 91 0.56 14.96 -7.14
N VAL A 92 0.12 14.07 -6.25
CA VAL A 92 -0.96 14.38 -5.28
C VAL A 92 -0.45 15.43 -4.31
N GLN A 93 -1.02 16.63 -4.32
CA GLN A 93 -0.47 17.74 -3.52
C GLN A 93 -0.87 17.68 -2.04
N GLN A 94 -2.10 17.28 -1.72
CA GLN A 94 -2.62 17.24 -0.35
C GLN A 94 -3.64 16.12 -0.19
N PRO A 95 -3.23 14.90 0.21
CA PRO A 95 -4.21 13.89 0.59
C PRO A 95 -4.95 14.35 1.85
N ARG A 96 -6.23 13.99 1.94
CA ARG A 96 -7.02 14.20 3.15
C ARG A 96 -6.93 12.97 4.03
N HIS A 97 -6.62 13.15 5.31
CA HIS A 97 -6.58 12.08 6.28
C HIS A 97 -7.87 12.02 7.11
N THR A 98 -8.27 10.80 7.46
CA THR A 98 -9.44 10.51 8.30
C THR A 98 -9.01 9.62 9.47
N PRO A 99 -9.79 9.53 10.56
CA PRO A 99 -9.36 8.79 11.75
C PRO A 99 -9.20 7.27 11.57
N SER A 100 -9.81 6.66 10.55
CA SER A 100 -9.81 5.21 10.36
C SER A 100 -9.95 4.80 8.89
N ILE A 101 -9.67 3.53 8.58
CA ILE A 101 -9.88 2.94 7.26
C ILE A 101 -11.35 3.05 6.84
N GLU A 102 -12.30 2.78 7.74
CA GLU A 102 -13.74 2.87 7.45
C GLU A 102 -14.16 4.31 7.14
N SER A 103 -13.59 5.28 7.84
CA SER A 103 -13.85 6.71 7.58
C SER A 103 -13.30 7.11 6.22
N ALA A 104 -12.10 6.63 5.88
CA ALA A 104 -11.49 6.84 4.57
C ALA A 104 -12.32 6.21 3.44
N ILE A 105 -12.85 4.99 3.64
CA ILE A 105 -13.71 4.31 2.68
C ILE A 105 -15.02 5.09 2.46
N ARG A 106 -15.70 5.51 3.54
CA ARG A 106 -16.96 6.27 3.44
C ARG A 106 -16.77 7.56 2.66
N GLU A 107 -15.74 8.31 3.00
CA GLU A 107 -15.48 9.60 2.34
C GLU A 107 -14.90 9.40 0.92
N GLY A 108 -14.04 8.40 0.70
CA GLY A 108 -13.52 8.05 -0.62
C GLY A 108 -14.59 7.55 -1.59
N LEU A 109 -15.71 7.05 -1.07
CA LEU A 109 -16.90 6.66 -1.82
C LEU A 109 -17.98 7.74 -1.82
N SER A 110 -17.70 8.96 -1.38
CA SER A 110 -18.70 10.04 -1.37
C SER A 110 -18.91 10.71 -2.74
N ALA A 111 -17.88 10.69 -3.61
CA ALA A 111 -17.90 11.34 -4.92
C ALA A 111 -17.14 10.53 -5.99
N HIS A 112 -17.23 10.95 -7.26
CA HIS A 112 -16.56 10.30 -8.39
C HIS A 112 -15.10 10.75 -8.58
N ASP A 113 -14.71 11.85 -7.97
CA ASP A 113 -13.34 12.36 -7.99
C ASP A 113 -12.56 11.99 -6.72
N THR A 114 -13.14 11.17 -5.83
CA THR A 114 -12.49 10.71 -4.59
C THR A 114 -11.98 9.27 -4.74
N VAL A 115 -10.84 9.01 -4.09
CA VAL A 115 -10.23 7.67 -4.01
C VAL A 115 -9.80 7.43 -2.57
N SER A 116 -10.26 6.34 -1.97
CA SER A 116 -9.66 5.83 -0.74
C SER A 116 -8.52 4.89 -1.06
N LEU A 117 -7.34 5.10 -0.47
CA LEU A 117 -6.22 4.16 -0.55
C LEU A 117 -5.85 3.68 0.85
N PHE A 118 -5.77 2.37 1.02
CA PHE A 118 -5.42 1.76 2.30
C PHE A 118 -4.74 0.40 2.10
N VAL A 119 -4.15 -0.08 3.20
CA VAL A 119 -3.47 -1.38 3.29
C VAL A 119 -4.22 -2.24 4.29
N ALA A 120 -4.60 -3.45 3.89
CA ALA A 120 -5.35 -4.36 4.74
C ALA A 120 -5.00 -5.83 4.44
N PHE A 121 -5.32 -6.73 5.35
CA PHE A 121 -5.31 -8.15 5.03
C PHE A 121 -6.42 -8.46 4.00
N PRO A 122 -6.18 -9.36 3.03
CA PRO A 122 -7.13 -9.74 1.99
C PRO A 122 -8.30 -10.60 2.51
N ASP A 123 -9.02 -10.11 3.52
CA ASP A 123 -10.11 -10.81 4.17
C ASP A 123 -11.48 -10.30 3.67
N PRO A 124 -12.17 -11.01 2.77
CA PRO A 124 -13.48 -10.58 2.25
C PRO A 124 -14.57 -10.56 3.34
N ASP A 125 -14.35 -11.17 4.50
CA ASP A 125 -15.27 -11.15 5.64
C ASP A 125 -15.05 -9.93 6.56
N SER A 126 -14.01 -9.13 6.32
CA SER A 126 -13.72 -7.97 7.16
C SER A 126 -14.70 -6.82 6.95
N ALA A 127 -14.85 -5.98 7.99
CA ALA A 127 -15.72 -4.81 7.96
C ALA A 127 -15.41 -3.86 6.80
N HIS A 128 -14.16 -3.81 6.34
CA HIS A 128 -13.73 -2.95 5.24
C HIS A 128 -14.36 -3.39 3.90
N PHE A 129 -14.27 -4.67 3.52
CA PHE A 129 -14.86 -5.16 2.26
C PHE A 129 -16.39 -5.20 2.31
N ALA A 130 -16.97 -5.51 3.47
CA ALA A 130 -18.41 -5.40 3.68
C ALA A 130 -18.88 -3.95 3.43
N LEU A 131 -18.17 -2.95 3.96
CA LEU A 131 -18.48 -1.54 3.77
C LEU A 131 -18.33 -1.11 2.31
N ILE A 132 -17.26 -1.51 1.63
CA ILE A 132 -17.05 -1.23 0.20
C ILE A 132 -18.21 -1.75 -0.62
N LYS A 133 -18.64 -3.00 -0.36
CA LYS A 133 -19.78 -3.61 -1.04
C LYS A 133 -21.07 -2.84 -0.79
N VAL A 134 -21.39 -2.54 0.46
CA VAL A 134 -22.61 -1.81 0.84
C VAL A 134 -22.67 -0.42 0.19
N LEU A 135 -21.54 0.24 0.03
CA LEU A 135 -21.46 1.57 -0.57
C LEU A 135 -21.34 1.56 -2.11
N GLY A 136 -21.33 0.38 -2.74
CA GLY A 136 -21.18 0.22 -4.19
C GLY A 136 -19.80 0.62 -4.70
N GLY A 137 -18.74 0.36 -3.93
CA GLY A 137 -17.38 0.75 -4.27
C GLY A 137 -16.73 -0.13 -5.35
N HIS A 138 -16.11 0.53 -6.31
CA HIS A 138 -15.22 -0.08 -7.29
C HIS A 138 -13.80 -0.20 -6.71
N VAL A 139 -13.21 -1.39 -6.76
CA VAL A 139 -11.84 -1.63 -6.29
C VAL A 139 -10.89 -1.60 -7.48
N VAL A 140 -9.99 -0.62 -7.49
CA VAL A 140 -8.92 -0.47 -8.48
C VAL A 140 -7.72 -1.31 -8.05
N PRO A 141 -7.26 -2.27 -8.87
CA PRO A 141 -6.03 -3.00 -8.64
C PRO A 141 -4.83 -2.06 -8.45
N VAL A 142 -4.15 -2.14 -7.30
CA VAL A 142 -2.94 -1.34 -7.03
C VAL A 142 -1.72 -2.19 -7.35
N ILE A 143 -1.34 -2.20 -8.62
CA ILE A 143 -0.21 -2.98 -9.13
C ILE A 143 0.45 -2.22 -10.26
N ASP A 144 1.77 -2.13 -10.24
CA ASP A 144 2.56 -1.45 -11.25
C ASP A 144 3.99 -1.98 -11.24
N ARG A 145 4.71 -1.78 -12.35
CA ARG A 145 6.11 -2.19 -12.46
C ARG A 145 6.99 -1.43 -11.48
N ALA A 146 6.74 -0.13 -11.27
CA ALA A 146 7.45 0.68 -10.28
C ALA A 146 7.28 0.14 -8.85
N ILE A 147 6.07 -0.35 -8.52
CA ILE A 147 5.77 -0.96 -7.22
C ILE A 147 6.50 -2.31 -7.09
N LEU A 148 6.38 -3.19 -8.08
CA LEU A 148 6.89 -4.56 -7.98
C LEU A 148 8.40 -4.71 -8.16
N ARG A 149 9.05 -3.77 -8.84
CA ARG A 149 10.52 -3.76 -9.03
C ARG A 149 11.26 -3.07 -7.89
N HIS A 150 10.55 -2.39 -6.99
CA HIS A 150 11.22 -1.71 -5.91
C HIS A 150 11.80 -2.71 -4.92
N GLU A 151 13.08 -2.51 -4.61
CA GLU A 151 13.83 -3.30 -3.64
C GLU A 151 14.49 -2.37 -2.64
N ALA A 152 14.54 -2.80 -1.37
CA ALA A 152 15.31 -2.12 -0.34
C ALA A 152 16.18 -3.14 0.39
N ALA A 153 17.46 -2.81 0.58
CA ALA A 153 18.46 -3.70 1.16
C ALA A 153 18.48 -5.11 0.50
N GLY A 154 18.33 -5.17 -0.83
CA GLY A 154 18.31 -6.41 -1.60
C GLY A 154 17.04 -7.27 -1.41
N ARG A 155 15.98 -6.69 -0.82
CA ARG A 155 14.70 -7.38 -0.58
C ARG A 155 13.58 -6.74 -1.40
N LYS A 156 12.79 -7.59 -2.05
CA LYS A 156 11.57 -7.17 -2.73
C LYS A 156 10.52 -6.71 -1.72
N ILE A 157 9.97 -5.52 -1.92
CA ILE A 157 9.00 -4.92 -0.99
C ILE A 157 7.57 -5.41 -1.26
N TYR A 158 7.22 -5.64 -2.53
CA TYR A 158 5.87 -6.01 -2.94
C TYR A 158 5.81 -7.27 -3.80
N PHE A 159 4.74 -8.03 -3.63
CA PHE A 159 4.44 -9.25 -4.36
C PHE A 159 3.08 -9.14 -5.02
N ALA A 160 2.96 -9.57 -6.27
CA ALA A 160 1.69 -9.61 -6.97
C ALA A 160 0.87 -10.80 -6.44
N GLN A 161 -0.28 -10.53 -5.82
CA GLN A 161 -1.16 -11.57 -5.32
C GLN A 161 -2.55 -11.44 -5.91
N GLU A 162 -3.09 -12.56 -6.39
CA GLU A 162 -4.52 -12.72 -6.59
C GLU A 162 -5.18 -12.93 -5.23
N THR A 163 -6.12 -12.07 -4.88
CA THR A 163 -6.80 -12.07 -3.57
C THR A 163 -8.31 -11.95 -3.75
N GLN A 164 -9.06 -12.65 -2.91
CA GLN A 164 -10.52 -12.55 -2.89
C GLN A 164 -10.94 -11.32 -2.06
N VAL A 165 -11.75 -10.45 -2.66
CA VAL A 165 -12.26 -9.22 -2.03
C VAL A 165 -13.77 -9.25 -1.82
N GLU A 166 -14.44 -10.26 -2.36
CA GLU A 166 -15.86 -10.50 -2.13
C GLU A 166 -16.15 -12.01 -2.16
N ASN A 167 -16.97 -12.48 -1.22
CA ASN A 167 -17.42 -13.87 -1.21
C ASN A 167 -18.46 -14.16 -2.29
N PRO A 168 -18.45 -15.39 -2.84
CA PRO A 168 -19.53 -15.83 -3.71
C PRO A 168 -20.87 -15.78 -2.97
N GLN A 169 -21.92 -15.35 -3.65
CA GLN A 169 -23.31 -15.49 -3.20
C GLN A 169 -24.00 -16.56 -4.04
N TRP A 170 -25.21 -16.97 -3.64
CA TRP A 170 -25.99 -18.03 -4.31
C TRP A 170 -26.11 -17.87 -5.85
N ILE A 171 -25.99 -16.64 -6.36
CA ILE A 171 -26.07 -16.28 -7.79
C ILE A 171 -24.82 -15.61 -8.36
N SER A 172 -23.81 -15.28 -7.55
CA SER A 172 -22.63 -14.53 -8.04
C SER A 172 -21.34 -15.23 -7.63
N SER A 173 -20.39 -15.28 -8.57
CA SER A 173 -19.02 -15.70 -8.25
C SER A 173 -18.36 -14.68 -7.33
N GLY A 174 -17.50 -15.16 -6.43
CA GLY A 174 -16.70 -14.28 -5.58
C GLY A 174 -15.78 -13.42 -6.44
N ARG A 175 -15.60 -12.15 -6.05
CA ARG A 175 -14.73 -11.23 -6.78
C ARG A 175 -13.29 -11.40 -6.30
N LYS A 176 -12.40 -11.63 -7.25
CA LYS A 176 -10.95 -11.63 -7.02
C LYS A 176 -10.31 -10.45 -7.74
N ILE A 177 -9.25 -9.90 -7.15
CA ILE A 177 -8.41 -8.90 -7.78
C ILE A 177 -6.96 -9.32 -7.69
N VAL A 178 -6.14 -8.80 -8.60
CA VAL A 178 -4.70 -8.90 -8.48
C VAL A 178 -4.16 -7.57 -7.98
N THR A 179 -3.45 -7.57 -6.86
CA THR A 179 -2.87 -6.34 -6.31
C THR A 179 -1.48 -6.59 -5.74
N ALA A 180 -0.73 -5.53 -5.50
CA ALA A 180 0.54 -5.62 -4.80
C ALA A 180 0.30 -5.79 -3.30
N CYS A 181 1.06 -6.69 -2.67
CA CYS A 181 1.00 -6.95 -1.24
C CYS A 181 2.39 -6.91 -0.63
N THR A 182 2.51 -6.27 0.53
CA THR A 182 3.75 -6.11 1.27
C THR A 182 3.79 -7.10 2.44
N PRO A 183 4.93 -7.75 2.70
CA PRO A 183 5.11 -8.58 3.88
C PRO A 183 4.97 -7.77 5.17
N MET A 184 4.37 -8.39 6.18
CA MET A 184 4.56 -7.96 7.55
C MET A 184 5.86 -8.53 8.08
N LEU A 185 6.50 -7.79 8.99
CA LEU A 185 7.75 -8.20 9.61
C LEU A 185 7.71 -8.00 11.11
N VAL A 186 8.49 -8.83 11.80
CA VAL A 186 8.89 -8.62 13.20
C VAL A 186 10.30 -8.10 13.19
N PHE A 187 10.55 -7.01 13.89
CA PHE A 187 11.88 -6.41 14.02
C PHE A 187 12.20 -6.07 15.47
N THR A 188 13.47 -5.83 15.75
CA THR A 188 13.96 -5.39 17.06
C THR A 188 15.15 -4.45 16.88
N GLY A 189 15.67 -3.85 17.95
CA GLY A 189 16.95 -3.15 17.91
C GLY A 189 18.12 -4.09 17.62
N SER A 190 19.13 -3.60 16.91
CA SER A 190 20.40 -4.32 16.73
C SER A 190 21.02 -4.67 18.09
N GLY A 191 21.62 -5.85 18.20
CA GLY A 191 22.37 -6.25 19.39
C GLY A 191 23.49 -5.28 19.76
N ASP A 192 23.99 -4.51 18.77
CA ASP A 192 24.96 -3.43 18.99
C ASP A 192 24.45 -2.30 19.89
N ASN A 193 23.13 -2.16 20.00
CA ASN A 193 22.48 -1.15 20.82
C ASN A 193 22.02 -1.69 22.18
N VAL A 194 22.26 -2.98 22.48
CA VAL A 194 21.96 -3.60 23.77
C VAL A 194 23.23 -3.58 24.63
N ASP A 195 23.05 -3.36 25.93
CA ASP A 195 24.13 -3.43 26.91
C ASP A 195 24.79 -4.83 26.93
N GLN A 196 26.04 -4.89 27.40
CA GLN A 196 26.80 -6.14 27.38
C GLN A 196 26.11 -7.27 28.17
N GLU A 197 25.42 -6.92 29.26
CA GLU A 197 24.73 -7.89 30.11
C GLU A 197 23.51 -8.51 29.40
N GLY A 198 22.73 -7.72 28.65
CA GLY A 198 21.54 -8.21 27.94
C GLY A 198 21.78 -8.69 26.51
N ARG A 199 22.99 -8.55 25.96
CA ARG A 199 23.25 -8.83 24.54
C ARG A 199 23.05 -10.30 24.17
N THR A 200 23.55 -11.22 25.01
CA THR A 200 23.42 -12.66 24.76
C THR A 200 21.96 -13.10 24.78
N ASP A 201 21.20 -12.67 25.78
CA ASP A 201 19.76 -12.96 25.89
C ASP A 201 19.00 -12.41 24.68
N HIS A 202 19.38 -11.22 24.20
CA HIS A 202 18.78 -10.59 23.03
C HIS A 202 19.08 -11.35 21.74
N GLU A 203 20.33 -11.77 21.53
CA GLU A 203 20.73 -12.59 20.38
C GLU A 203 20.06 -13.96 20.40
N ASP A 204 19.90 -14.56 21.58
CA ASP A 204 19.21 -15.82 21.76
C ASP A 204 17.71 -15.68 21.47
N LEU A 205 17.06 -14.60 21.91
CA LEU A 205 15.67 -14.28 21.55
C LEU A 205 15.51 -14.18 20.03
N ILE A 206 16.38 -13.42 19.36
CA ILE A 206 16.34 -13.27 17.89
C ILE A 206 16.48 -14.63 17.22
N ARG A 207 17.44 -15.45 17.66
CA ARG A 207 17.68 -16.80 17.10
C ARG A 207 16.49 -17.71 17.31
N SER A 208 15.90 -17.71 18.52
CA SER A 208 14.71 -18.51 18.83
C SER A 208 13.53 -18.11 17.95
N LEU A 209 13.23 -16.81 17.84
CA LEU A 209 12.12 -16.33 17.01
C LEU A 209 12.32 -16.63 15.52
N ALA A 210 13.54 -16.50 15.02
CA ALA A 210 13.88 -16.84 13.64
C ALA A 210 13.78 -18.35 13.37
N ALA A 211 14.01 -19.20 14.37
CA ALA A 211 13.92 -20.66 14.27
C ALA A 211 12.48 -21.20 14.39
N LEU A 212 11.53 -20.41 14.89
CA LEU A 212 10.13 -20.83 14.99
C LEU A 212 9.53 -21.08 13.61
N ASN A 213 8.72 -22.13 13.49
CA ASN A 213 7.99 -22.40 12.26
C ASN A 213 6.88 -21.35 12.08
N ALA A 214 6.84 -20.68 10.92
CA ALA A 214 5.78 -19.75 10.54
C ALA A 214 4.36 -20.23 10.88
N ARG A 215 4.08 -21.50 10.60
CA ARG A 215 2.76 -22.11 10.84
C ARG A 215 2.40 -22.26 12.32
N THR A 216 3.38 -22.18 13.22
CA THR A 216 3.15 -22.22 14.67
C THR A 216 2.87 -20.85 15.27
N LEU A 217 3.25 -19.76 14.57
CA LEU A 217 2.95 -18.39 14.97
C LEU A 217 1.62 -17.88 14.42
N LEU A 218 1.13 -18.50 13.36
CA LEU A 218 -0.21 -18.25 12.85
C LEU A 218 -1.24 -19.00 13.69
N PRO A 219 -2.37 -18.37 14.05
CA PRO A 219 -3.50 -19.07 14.66
C PRO A 219 -3.89 -20.27 13.78
N GLN A 220 -3.83 -21.49 14.34
CA GLN A 220 -4.06 -22.72 13.57
C GLN A 220 -5.51 -22.85 13.08
N GLU A 221 -6.44 -22.17 13.76
CA GLU A 221 -7.83 -22.00 13.35
C GLU A 221 -8.18 -20.50 13.28
N GLY A 222 -8.94 -20.09 12.25
CA GLY A 222 -9.48 -18.72 12.14
C GLY A 222 -9.14 -17.96 10.85
N LEU A 223 -9.06 -16.62 10.98
CA LEU A 223 -8.91 -15.64 9.89
C LEU A 223 -7.72 -15.95 8.96
N PHE A 224 -6.56 -16.28 9.53
CA PHE A 224 -5.31 -16.40 8.80
C PHE A 224 -5.18 -17.67 7.97
N SER A 225 -5.66 -18.82 8.46
CA SER A 225 -5.67 -20.06 7.65
C SER A 225 -6.64 -19.95 6.47
N THR A 226 -7.72 -19.18 6.63
CA THR A 226 -8.69 -18.87 5.57
C THR A 226 -8.11 -17.88 4.57
N LEU A 227 -7.42 -16.83 5.03
CA LEU A 227 -6.68 -15.86 4.21
C LEU A 227 -5.68 -16.56 3.28
N TRP A 228 -4.82 -17.43 3.82
CA TRP A 228 -3.83 -18.17 3.03
C TRP A 228 -4.45 -19.01 1.91
N LYS A 229 -5.63 -19.60 2.13
CA LYS A 229 -6.37 -20.34 1.09
C LYS A 229 -6.99 -19.44 0.01
N ARG A 230 -7.27 -18.18 0.35
CA ARG A 230 -7.94 -17.20 -0.51
C ARG A 230 -6.97 -16.33 -1.31
N THR A 231 -5.66 -16.44 -1.06
CA THR A 231 -4.62 -15.68 -1.74
C THR A 231 -3.65 -16.57 -2.50
N LYS A 232 -3.28 -16.18 -3.71
CA LYS A 232 -2.27 -16.88 -4.52
C LYS A 232 -1.29 -15.88 -5.13
N GLU A 233 0.01 -16.12 -4.92
CA GLU A 233 1.04 -15.36 -5.64
C GLU A 233 1.02 -15.72 -7.12
N LEU A 234 1.08 -14.71 -7.99
CA LEU A 234 1.03 -14.89 -9.43
C LEU A 234 2.37 -15.33 -10.00
N SER A 235 2.30 -16.06 -11.12
CA SER A 235 3.48 -16.30 -11.95
C SER A 235 3.99 -14.99 -12.55
N ALA A 236 5.27 -14.96 -12.93
CA ALA A 236 5.86 -13.84 -13.65
C ALA A 236 5.09 -13.49 -14.93
N SER A 237 4.64 -14.51 -15.69
CA SER A 237 3.87 -14.31 -16.93
C SER A 237 2.48 -13.72 -16.71
N GLY A 238 1.78 -14.12 -15.64
CA GLY A 238 0.49 -13.53 -15.27
C GLY A 238 0.62 -12.09 -14.79
N THR A 239 1.69 -11.82 -14.04
CA THR A 239 2.03 -10.47 -13.56
C THR A 239 2.33 -9.53 -14.74
N GLU A 240 3.15 -9.95 -15.69
CA GLU A 240 3.59 -9.10 -16.82
C GLU A 240 2.41 -8.62 -17.70
N LYS A 241 1.39 -9.45 -17.94
CA LYS A 241 0.19 -9.03 -18.69
C LYS A 241 -0.57 -7.88 -18.02
N LEU A 242 -0.66 -7.92 -16.69
CA LEU A 242 -1.32 -6.86 -15.92
C LEU A 242 -0.48 -5.58 -15.92
N LEU A 243 0.85 -5.71 -15.80
CA LEU A 243 1.76 -4.58 -15.87
C LEU A 243 1.67 -3.87 -17.21
N GLN A 244 1.60 -4.61 -18.32
CA GLN A 244 1.44 -4.03 -19.65
C GLN A 244 0.15 -3.21 -19.77
N ALA A 245 -0.96 -3.68 -19.21
CA ALA A 245 -2.22 -2.93 -19.20
C ALA A 245 -2.09 -1.60 -18.44
N THR A 246 -1.44 -1.63 -17.27
CA THR A 246 -1.20 -0.41 -16.47
C THR A 246 -0.27 0.58 -17.16
N GLU A 247 0.77 0.10 -17.85
CA GLU A 247 1.73 0.93 -18.59
C GLU A 247 1.07 1.61 -19.78
N GLN A 248 0.32 0.85 -20.59
CA GLN A 248 -0.41 1.39 -21.73
C GLN A 248 -1.44 2.44 -21.33
N ALA A 249 -2.15 2.22 -20.22
CA ALA A 249 -3.09 3.21 -19.68
C ALA A 249 -2.39 4.53 -19.32
N ARG A 250 -1.24 4.44 -18.63
CA ARG A 250 -0.43 5.59 -18.26
C ARG A 250 0.09 6.34 -19.49
N GLU A 251 0.61 5.62 -20.48
CA GLU A 251 1.10 6.20 -21.73
C GLU A 251 0.00 6.91 -22.53
N LYS A 252 -1.18 6.31 -22.64
CA LYS A 252 -2.33 6.92 -23.31
C LYS A 252 -2.81 8.20 -22.62
N ALA A 253 -2.67 8.28 -21.30
CA ALA A 253 -3.09 9.44 -20.52
C ALA A 253 -2.08 10.61 -20.57
N ARG A 254 -0.78 10.35 -20.78
CA ARG A 254 0.29 11.38 -20.84
C ARG A 254 -0.06 12.60 -21.70
N PRO A 255 -0.44 12.48 -22.99
CA PRO A 255 -0.69 13.65 -23.83
C PRO A 255 -1.88 14.50 -23.34
N TYR A 256 -2.86 13.89 -22.67
CA TYR A 256 -4.00 14.62 -22.09
C TYR A 256 -3.65 15.30 -20.77
N THR A 257 -2.76 14.71 -19.98
CA THR A 257 -2.27 15.32 -18.74
C THR A 257 -1.31 16.47 -19.03
N ASP A 258 -0.44 16.32 -20.03
CA ASP A 258 0.56 17.32 -20.37
C ASP A 258 -0.10 18.57 -20.98
N LYS A 259 -1.03 18.39 -21.92
CA LYS A 259 -1.84 19.50 -22.47
C LYS A 259 -2.64 20.23 -21.41
N ALA A 260 -3.28 19.50 -20.50
CA ALA A 260 -4.05 20.13 -19.43
C ALA A 260 -3.16 20.91 -18.44
N MET A 261 -1.95 20.41 -18.15
CA MET A 261 -0.96 21.15 -17.36
C MET A 261 -0.46 22.41 -18.06
N GLU A 262 -0.22 22.33 -19.38
CA GLU A 262 0.19 23.46 -20.20
C GLU A 262 -0.90 24.55 -20.21
N THR A 263 -2.14 24.18 -20.50
CA THR A 263 -3.29 25.12 -20.47
C THR A 263 -3.51 25.71 -19.08
N ALA A 264 -3.35 24.92 -18.01
CA ALA A 264 -3.47 25.43 -16.64
C ALA A 264 -2.36 26.45 -16.30
N LYS A 265 -1.13 26.21 -16.75
CA LYS A 265 -0.01 27.16 -16.59
C LYS A 265 -0.26 28.46 -17.36
N GLU A 266 -0.68 28.37 -18.62
CA GLU A 266 -1.01 29.54 -19.44
C GLU A 266 -2.13 30.37 -18.79
N THR A 267 -3.17 29.70 -18.29
CA THR A 267 -4.29 30.37 -17.61
C THR A 267 -3.83 31.05 -16.31
N ALA A 268 -2.96 30.40 -15.53
CA ALA A 268 -2.41 30.98 -14.31
C ALA A 268 -1.50 32.18 -14.58
N GLU A 269 -0.68 32.12 -15.63
CA GLU A 269 0.14 33.25 -16.08
C GLU A 269 -0.70 34.43 -16.57
N GLN A 270 -1.75 34.17 -17.36
CA GLN A 270 -2.67 35.19 -17.82
C GLN A 270 -3.40 35.87 -16.64
N ALA A 271 -3.86 35.09 -15.65
CA ALA A 271 -4.49 35.61 -14.45
C ALA A 271 -3.53 36.48 -13.61
N LYS A 272 -2.27 36.05 -13.48
CA LYS A 272 -1.23 36.82 -12.79
C LYS A 272 -0.95 38.15 -13.51
N GLN A 273 -0.79 38.11 -14.84
CA GLN A 273 -0.58 39.33 -15.65
C GLN A 273 -1.77 40.28 -15.62
N ALA A 274 -3.01 39.76 -15.56
CA ALA A 274 -4.21 40.58 -15.42
C ALA A 274 -4.28 41.26 -14.04
N THR A 275 -3.83 40.56 -12.99
CA THR A 275 -3.79 41.09 -11.61
C THR A 275 -2.69 42.16 -11.44
N GLU A 276 -1.55 42.02 -12.13
CA GLU A 276 -0.47 43.02 -12.13
C GLU A 276 -0.82 44.30 -12.93
N ARG A 277 -1.86 44.24 -13.77
CA ARG A 277 -2.34 45.37 -14.60
C ARG A 277 -3.56 46.09 -13.99
N ALA A 278 -4.14 45.57 -12.92
CA ALA A 278 -5.28 46.13 -12.20
C ALA A 278 -4.83 46.90 -10.96
#